data_AF-A0A7K2A1U0-F1
#
_entry.id   AF-A0A7K2A1U0-F1
#
_cell.length_a   1.000
_cell.length_b   1.000
_cell.length_c   1.000
_cell.angle_alpha   90.00
_cell.angle_beta   90.00
_cell.angle_gamma   90.00
#
_symmetry.space_group_name_H-M   'P 1'
#
loop_
_entity.id
_entity.type
_entity.pdbx_description
1 polymer ?
#
loop_
_entity_poly.entity_id
_entity_poly.type
_entity_poly.pdbx_seq_one_letter_code
_entity_poly.pdbx_strand_id
1 'polypeptide(L)'
;MKGETGAMSTEQADGSGTGDGEPGYAAAMAELEQILEELEGEDPDVDVLADRVERAATLIEVCRRRITNAGIQVERVVAALESDEST
;
A
#
# COMPACT_ATOMS: atom_id res chain seq x y z
N MET A 1 40.17 -7.33 -18.03
CA MET A 1 39.20 -6.56 -17.24
C MET A 1 37.85 -7.20 -17.48
N LYS A 2 37.30 -8.04 -16.59
CA LYS A 2 36.70 -7.78 -15.26
C LYS A 2 35.47 -6.84 -15.29
N GLY A 3 34.38 -7.37 -14.76
CA GLY A 3 33.07 -6.77 -14.46
C GLY A 3 32.01 -7.29 -15.45
N GLU A 4 31.10 -8.24 -15.18
CA GLU A 4 30.31 -8.55 -13.97
C GLU A 4 29.67 -7.31 -13.34
N THR A 5 28.38 -7.10 -13.64
CA THR A 5 27.27 -6.59 -12.79
C THR A 5 26.08 -6.22 -13.69
N GLY A 6 24.82 -6.51 -13.40
CA GLY A 6 24.23 -7.17 -12.25
C GLY A 6 22.82 -7.64 -12.62
N ALA A 7 22.42 -8.77 -12.05
CA ALA A 7 21.03 -9.11 -11.86
C ALA A 7 20.46 -8.21 -10.74
N MET A 8 19.46 -7.40 -11.06
CA MET A 8 18.54 -6.72 -10.15
C MET A 8 17.43 -6.14 -11.04
N SER A 9 16.14 -6.35 -10.83
CA SER A 9 15.48 -6.32 -9.53
C SER A 9 14.50 -7.46 -9.36
N THR A 10 14.72 -8.20 -8.28
CA THR A 10 13.63 -8.73 -7.46
C THR A 10 12.68 -7.60 -7.18
N GLU A 11 11.42 -7.73 -7.57
CA GLU A 11 10.33 -7.23 -6.76
C GLU A 11 9.18 -8.21 -6.91
N GLN A 12 9.25 -9.25 -6.08
CA GLN A 12 8.04 -9.82 -5.53
C GLN A 12 7.28 -8.65 -4.91
N ALA A 13 6.31 -8.12 -5.65
CA ALA A 13 5.29 -7.25 -5.09
C ALA A 13 4.71 -8.02 -3.92
N ASP A 14 5.03 -7.56 -2.71
CA ASP A 14 4.61 -8.14 -1.45
C ASP A 14 3.08 -8.25 -1.47
N GLY A 15 2.63 -9.45 -1.85
CA GLY A 15 1.26 -9.81 -2.10
C GLY A 15 0.54 -10.08 -0.79
N SER A 16 0.56 -9.11 0.13
CA SER A 16 -0.40 -9.10 1.25
C SER A 16 -1.76 -8.60 0.75
N GLY A 17 -2.24 -9.22 -0.34
CA GLY A 17 -3.61 -9.12 -0.78
C GLY A 17 -4.45 -9.93 0.21
N THR A 18 -5.20 -9.22 1.06
CA THR A 18 -6.34 -9.81 1.76
C THR A 18 -7.26 -10.39 0.69
N GLY A 19 -7.70 -11.64 0.84
CA GLY A 19 -8.36 -12.47 -0.20
C GLY A 19 -9.67 -11.95 -0.82
N ASP A 20 -9.98 -10.67 -0.64
CA ASP A 20 -11.18 -9.95 -1.10
C ASP A 20 -10.95 -9.13 -2.39
N GLY A 21 -9.84 -9.36 -3.10
CA GLY A 21 -9.54 -8.68 -4.38
C GLY A 21 -9.03 -7.24 -4.24
N GLU A 22 -8.76 -6.79 -3.01
CA GLU A 22 -8.23 -5.45 -2.73
C GLU A 22 -6.70 -5.46 -2.65
N PRO A 23 -6.01 -4.46 -3.22
CA PRO A 23 -4.54 -4.42 -3.26
C PRO A 23 -3.97 -4.40 -1.85
N GLY A 24 -2.78 -4.95 -1.64
CA GLY A 24 -1.96 -4.82 -0.41
C GLY A 24 -1.64 -3.36 -0.07
N TYR A 25 -1.16 -3.05 1.15
CA TYR A 25 -0.86 -1.66 1.52
C TYR A 25 0.24 -1.10 0.61
N ALA A 26 1.32 -1.85 0.44
CA ALA A 26 2.42 -1.49 -0.45
C ALA A 26 1.96 -1.33 -1.91
N ALA A 27 1.12 -2.25 -2.39
CA ALA A 27 0.56 -2.17 -3.74
C ALA A 27 -0.35 -0.95 -3.92
N ALA A 28 -1.19 -0.64 -2.94
CA ALA A 28 -2.05 0.55 -2.98
C ALA A 28 -1.25 1.85 -2.95
N MET A 29 -0.16 1.89 -2.18
CA MET A 29 0.75 3.03 -2.15
C MET A 29 1.49 3.21 -3.48
N ALA A 30 2.01 2.14 -4.07
CA ALA A 30 2.67 2.18 -5.37
C ALA A 30 1.72 2.65 -6.49
N GLU A 31 0.43 2.28 -6.42
CA GLU A 31 -0.58 2.76 -7.36
C GLU A 31 -0.91 4.24 -7.14
N LEU A 32 -0.98 4.71 -5.88
CA LEU A 32 -1.18 6.13 -5.57
C LEU A 32 -0.04 7.01 -6.10
N GLU A 33 1.20 6.54 -6.03
CA GLU A 33 2.37 7.24 -6.58
C GLU A 33 2.27 7.38 -8.10
N GLN A 34 1.90 6.31 -8.80
CA GLN A 34 1.65 6.34 -10.25
C GLN A 34 0.53 7.31 -10.62
N ILE A 35 -0.57 7.30 -9.86
CA ILE A 35 -1.67 8.24 -10.09
C ILE A 35 -1.15 9.68 -9.93
N LEU A 36 -0.37 9.97 -8.88
CA LEU A 36 0.17 11.30 -8.65
C LEU A 36 1.05 11.76 -9.82
N GLU A 37 1.95 10.91 -10.32
CA GLU A 37 2.77 11.21 -11.50
C GLU A 37 1.93 11.52 -12.74
N GLU A 38 0.83 10.80 -12.97
CA GLU A 38 -0.08 11.07 -14.07
C GLU A 38 -0.83 12.41 -13.92
N LEU A 39 -1.22 12.77 -12.70
CA LEU A 39 -1.91 14.04 -12.43
C LEU A 39 -0.98 15.26 -12.61
N GLU A 40 0.32 15.09 -12.43
CA GLU A 40 1.33 16.14 -12.56
C GLU A 40 1.82 16.35 -14.02
N GLY A 41 1.29 15.56 -14.97
CA GLY A 41 1.60 15.66 -16.40
C GLY A 41 1.24 17.01 -17.03
N GLU A 42 1.81 17.29 -18.21
CA GLU A 42 1.75 18.63 -18.83
C GLU A 42 0.40 18.97 -19.51
N ASP A 43 -0.46 17.99 -19.80
CA ASP A 43 -1.78 18.20 -20.44
C ASP A 43 -2.77 17.02 -20.18
N PRO A 44 -3.18 16.77 -18.91
CA PRO A 44 -4.08 15.67 -18.61
C PRO A 44 -5.53 16.01 -18.98
N ASP A 45 -6.22 15.04 -19.60
CA ASP A 45 -7.66 15.13 -19.90
C ASP A 45 -8.47 15.18 -18.58
N VAL A 46 -9.41 16.13 -18.47
CA VAL A 46 -10.21 16.35 -17.25
C VAL A 46 -11.03 15.14 -16.84
N ASP A 47 -11.50 14.35 -17.80
CA ASP A 47 -12.27 13.13 -17.53
C ASP A 47 -11.34 12.05 -16.95
N VAL A 48 -10.11 11.95 -17.48
CA VAL A 48 -9.06 11.06 -16.94
C VAL A 48 -8.67 11.49 -15.52
N LEU A 49 -8.49 12.79 -15.28
CA LEU A 49 -8.21 13.31 -13.94
C LEU A 49 -9.28 12.90 -12.93
N ALA A 50 -10.57 13.00 -13.31
CA ALA A 50 -11.68 12.61 -12.45
C ALA A 50 -11.62 11.12 -12.07
N ASP A 51 -11.43 10.25 -13.06
CA ASP A 51 -11.30 8.80 -12.86
C ASP A 51 -10.10 8.46 -11.95
N ARG A 52 -8.97 9.14 -12.16
CA ARG A 52 -7.76 8.96 -11.34
C ARG A 52 -7.94 9.41 -9.90
N VAL A 53 -8.60 10.53 -9.68
CA VAL A 53 -8.92 11.02 -8.33
C VAL A 53 -9.89 10.07 -7.61
N GLU A 54 -10.91 9.54 -8.30
CA GLU A 54 -11.82 8.55 -7.73
C GLU A 54 -11.09 7.26 -7.33
N ARG A 55 -10.20 6.79 -8.19
CA ARG A 55 -9.34 5.63 -7.89
C ARG A 55 -8.44 5.91 -6.69
N ALA A 56 -7.80 7.07 -6.62
CA ALA A 56 -6.96 7.45 -5.49
C ALA A 56 -7.75 7.50 -4.18
N ALA A 57 -8.96 8.05 -4.19
CA ALA A 57 -9.83 8.07 -3.02
C ALA A 57 -10.13 6.64 -2.51
N THR A 58 -10.40 5.71 -3.43
CA THR A 58 -10.63 4.30 -3.08
C THR A 58 -9.39 3.66 -2.44
N LEU A 59 -8.20 3.89 -2.99
CA LEU A 59 -6.95 3.36 -2.46
C LEU A 59 -6.62 3.93 -1.07
N ILE A 60 -6.91 5.22 -0.84
CA ILE A 60 -6.75 5.85 0.47
C ILE A 60 -7.62 5.18 1.54
N GLU A 61 -8.87 4.85 1.21
CA GLU A 61 -9.76 4.13 2.13
C GLU A 61 -9.26 2.71 2.44
N VAL A 62 -8.70 2.02 1.44
CA VAL A 62 -8.02 0.72 1.65
C VAL A 62 -6.85 0.88 2.63
N CYS A 63 -5.99 1.88 2.42
CA CYS A 63 -4.85 2.14 3.28
C CYS A 63 -5.27 2.46 4.72
N ARG A 64 -6.28 3.33 4.90
CA ARG A 64 -6.82 3.69 6.23
C ARG A 64 -7.33 2.48 6.99
N ARG A 65 -8.20 1.69 6.37
CA ARG A 65 -8.75 0.47 6.99
C ARG A 65 -7.65 -0.50 7.39
N ARG A 66 -6.60 -0.65 6.57
CA ARG A 66 -5.45 -1.50 6.90
C ARG A 66 -4.68 -1.00 8.11
N ILE A 67 -4.38 0.30 8.17
CA ILE A 67 -3.69 0.89 9.32
C ILE A 67 -4.51 0.70 10.59
N THR A 68 -5.82 0.96 10.53
CA THR A 68 -6.72 0.75 11.67
C THR A 68 -6.71 -0.71 12.13
N ASN A 69 -6.84 -1.66 11.19
CA ASN A 69 -6.83 -3.08 11.51
C ASN A 69 -5.48 -3.50 12.12
N ALA A 70 -4.37 -3.04 11.56
CA ALA A 70 -3.04 -3.31 12.11
C ALA A 70 -2.91 -2.78 13.54
N GLY A 71 -3.38 -1.55 13.81
CA GLY A 71 -3.41 -0.96 15.14
C GLY A 71 -4.18 -1.82 16.15
N ILE A 72 -5.38 -2.28 15.79
CA ILE A 72 -6.19 -3.17 16.64
C ILE A 72 -5.45 -4.47 16.96
N GLN A 73 -4.76 -5.07 15.98
CA GLN A 73 -4.01 -6.31 16.24
C GLN A 73 -2.81 -6.06 17.16
N VAL A 74 -2.12 -4.93 17.00
CA VAL A 74 -1.02 -4.54 17.90
C VAL A 74 -1.54 -4.35 19.32
N GLU A 75 -2.64 -3.62 19.50
CA GLU A 75 -3.28 -3.41 20.82
C GLU A 75 -3.64 -4.75 21.50
N ARG A 76 -4.19 -5.70 20.75
CA ARG A 76 -4.50 -7.04 21.26
C ARG A 76 -3.27 -7.81 21.71
N VAL A 77 -2.19 -7.75 20.94
CA VAL A 77 -0.92 -8.41 21.31
C VAL A 77 -0.35 -7.78 22.57
N VAL A 78 -0.34 -6.45 22.68
CA VAL A 78 0.14 -5.74 23.87
C VAL A 78 -0.68 -6.13 25.10
N ALA A 79 -2.02 -6.09 25.02
CA ALA A 79 -2.90 -6.46 26.13
C ALA A 79 -2.73 -7.93 26.58
N ALA A 80 -2.48 -8.84 25.64
CA ALA A 80 -2.20 -10.24 25.95
C ALA A 80 -0.88 -10.39 26.74
N LEU A 81 0.17 -9.65 26.35
CA LEU A 81 1.45 -9.67 27.05
C LEU A 81 1.36 -9.09 28.48
N GLU A 82 0.60 -7.99 28.67
CA GLU A 82 0.38 -7.40 30.01
C GLU A 82 -0.43 -8.33 30.93
N SER A 83 -1.37 -9.09 30.36
CA SER A 83 -2.19 -10.07 31.11
C SER A 83 -1.37 -11.28 31.57
N ASP A 84 -0.45 -11.76 30.72
CA ASP A 84 0.47 -12.86 31.04
C ASP A 84 1.49 -12.48 32.12
N GLU A 85 1.97 -11.23 32.16
CA GLU A 85 2.92 -10.75 33.17
C GLU A 85 2.29 -10.59 34.57
N SER A 86 0.96 -10.45 34.64
CA SER A 86 0.22 -10.20 35.89
C SER A 86 -0.27 -11.47 36.60
N THR A 87 0.06 -12.67 36.10
CA THR A 87 -0.33 -13.98 36.66
C THR A 87 0.88 -14.72 37.22
#